data_AF-A0A7C3Z9L1-F1
#
_entry.id   AF-A0A7C3Z9L1-F1
#
_cell.length_a   1.000
_cell.length_b   1.000
_cell.length_c   1.000
_cell.angle_alpha   90.00
_cell.angle_beta   90.00
_cell.angle_gamma   90.00
#
_symmetry.space_group_name_H-M   'P 1'
#
loop_
_entity.id
_entity.type
_entity.pdbx_description
1 polymer ?
#
loop_
_entity_poly.entity_id
_entity_poly.type
_entity_poly.pdbx_seq_one_letter_code
_entity_poly.pdbx_strand_id
1 'polypeptide(L)'
;MDKEDIRRNIWRVLEERGEALPPKPIVGRIPNFKGADKAAYLVRSLREYAKAETIFTNPDSPQRPLRELILRDGKTIVMATPRLREG
;
A
#
# COMPACT_ATOMS: atom_id res chain seq x y z
N MET A 1 25.27 -1.35 5.80
CA MET A 1 23.90 -0.85 5.92
C MET A 1 22.98 -2.04 5.77
N ASP A 2 22.26 -2.38 6.81
CA ASP A 2 21.33 -3.51 6.80
C ASP A 2 19.91 -3.09 6.38
N LYS A 3 18.98 -4.05 6.31
CA LYS A 3 17.59 -3.75 5.91
C LYS A 3 16.87 -2.85 6.91
N GLU A 4 17.22 -2.93 8.19
CA GLU A 4 16.58 -2.17 9.25
C GLU A 4 17.07 -0.71 9.26
N ASP A 5 18.35 -0.48 9.00
CA ASP A 5 18.94 0.84 8.79
C ASP A 5 18.20 1.60 7.69
N ILE A 6 17.96 0.94 6.56
CA ILE A 6 17.24 1.54 5.42
C ILE A 6 15.81 1.89 5.82
N ARG A 7 15.08 0.98 6.49
CA ARG A 7 13.71 1.25 6.94
C ARG A 7 13.65 2.45 7.89
N ARG A 8 14.56 2.51 8.88
CA ARG A 8 14.66 3.64 9.81
C ARG A 8 14.94 4.95 9.08
N ASN A 9 15.86 4.93 8.12
CA ASN A 9 16.14 6.10 7.31
C ASN A 9 14.91 6.55 6.50
N ILE A 10 14.21 5.64 5.84
CA ILE A 10 13.01 5.97 5.05
C ILE A 10 11.87 6.48 5.95
N TRP A 11 11.62 5.85 7.10
CA TRP A 11 10.63 6.34 8.05
C TRP A 11 10.97 7.77 8.50
N ARG A 12 12.22 8.01 8.93
CA ARG A 12 12.68 9.35 9.32
C ARG A 12 12.45 10.37 8.20
N VAL A 13 12.88 10.07 6.98
CA VAL A 13 12.72 10.97 5.82
C VAL A 13 11.25 11.29 5.54
N LEU A 14 10.36 10.30 5.63
CA LEU A 14 8.92 10.51 5.41
C LEU A 14 8.28 11.36 6.51
N GLU A 15 8.75 11.26 7.76
CA GLU A 15 8.26 12.10 8.86
C GLU A 15 8.81 13.52 8.79
N GLU A 16 10.12 13.68 8.60
CA GLU A 16 10.80 14.99 8.49
C GLU A 16 10.26 15.82 7.33
N ARG A 17 9.93 15.18 6.20
CA ARG A 17 9.34 15.86 5.04
C ARG A 17 7.83 16.03 5.13
N GLY A 18 7.19 15.51 6.19
CA GLY A 18 5.73 15.57 6.34
C GLY A 18 4.98 14.82 5.23
N GLU A 19 5.59 13.79 4.64
CA GLU A 19 5.03 12.97 3.56
C GLU A 19 4.22 11.79 4.10
N ALA A 20 4.51 11.36 5.33
CA ALA A 20 3.78 10.28 5.98
C ALA A 20 2.39 10.73 6.46
N LEU A 21 1.37 10.01 6.01
CA LEU A 21 -0.03 10.20 6.40
C LEU A 21 -0.43 9.26 7.56
N PRO A 22 -1.54 9.52 8.27
CA PRO A 22 -2.12 8.57 9.21
C PRO A 22 -2.38 7.20 8.55
N PRO A 23 -2.29 6.09 9.30
CA PRO A 23 -2.09 6.02 10.75
C PRO A 23 -0.63 6.18 11.20
N LYS A 24 -0.43 6.86 12.34
CA LYS A 24 0.85 7.06 13.02
C LYS A 24 0.91 6.20 14.30
N PRO A 25 2.10 5.83 14.82
CA PRO A 25 3.43 6.02 14.25
C PRO A 25 3.68 5.09 13.04
N ILE A 26 4.54 5.50 12.10
CA ILE A 26 4.84 4.70 10.90
C ILE A 26 5.98 3.68 11.11
N VAL A 27 6.80 3.87 12.14
CA VAL A 27 7.92 2.99 12.47
C VAL A 27 7.39 1.58 12.77
N GLY A 28 8.00 0.57 12.14
CA GLY A 28 7.56 -0.82 12.20
C GLY A 28 6.32 -1.15 11.35
N ARG A 29 5.86 -0.23 10.50
CA ARG A 29 4.69 -0.40 9.62
C ARG A 29 5.03 -0.07 8.16
N ILE A 30 4.13 -0.44 7.25
CA ILE A 30 4.13 0.07 5.87
C ILE A 30 3.52 1.48 5.91
N PRO A 31 4.28 2.56 5.67
CA PRO A 31 3.79 3.92 5.85
C PRO A 31 2.72 4.27 4.83
N ASN A 32 1.65 4.93 5.28
CA ASN A 32 0.81 5.69 4.37
C ASN A 32 1.55 6.96 3.95
N PHE A 33 1.35 7.44 2.73
CA PHE A 33 2.10 8.57 2.18
C PHE A 33 1.25 9.44 1.26
N LYS A 34 1.59 10.73 1.16
CA LYS A 34 0.98 11.65 0.19
C LYS A 34 1.26 11.16 -1.24
N GLY A 35 0.20 11.02 -2.03
CA GLY A 35 0.29 10.48 -3.40
C GLY A 35 0.06 8.96 -3.50
N ALA A 36 -0.37 8.29 -2.43
CA ALA A 36 -0.79 6.89 -2.50
C ALA A 36 -1.94 6.64 -3.51
N ASP A 37 -2.83 7.63 -3.67
CA ASP A 37 -3.87 7.66 -4.70
C ASP A 37 -3.28 7.74 -6.12
N LYS A 38 -2.32 8.64 -6.35
CA LYS A 38 -1.60 8.77 -7.63
C LYS A 38 -0.86 7.47 -7.96
N ALA A 39 -0.20 6.87 -6.98
CA ALA A 39 0.45 5.58 -7.14
C ALA A 39 -0.54 4.49 -7.55
N ALA A 40 -1.74 4.46 -6.95
CA ALA A 40 -2.80 3.53 -7.35
C ALA A 40 -3.28 3.76 -8.79
N TYR A 41 -3.40 5.01 -9.26
CA TYR A 41 -3.71 5.30 -10.66
C TYR A 41 -2.60 4.85 -11.62
N LEU A 42 -1.33 4.98 -11.24
CA LEU A 42 -0.22 4.44 -12.03
C LEU A 42 -0.34 2.92 -12.15
N VAL A 43 -0.67 2.21 -11.07
CA VAL A 43 -0.93 0.75 -11.12
C VAL A 43 -2.08 0.44 -12.07
N ARG A 44 -3.19 1.19 -11.99
CA ARG A 44 -4.35 1.03 -12.88
C ARG A 44 -4.00 1.23 -14.38
N SER A 45 -2.96 2.03 -14.68
CA SER A 45 -2.49 2.27 -16.05
C SER A 45 -1.67 1.12 -16.65
N LEU A 46 -1.25 0.14 -15.84
CA LEU A 46 -0.46 -0.99 -16.31
C LEU A 46 -1.29 -1.96 -17.16
N ARG A 47 -0.67 -2.52 -18.20
CA ARG A 47 -1.33 -3.51 -19.07
C ARG A 47 -1.69 -4.77 -18.29
N GLU A 48 -0.87 -5.14 -17.32
CA GLU A 48 -1.05 -6.27 -16.41
C GLU A 48 -2.31 -6.07 -15.57
N TYR A 49 -2.50 -4.87 -15.03
CA TYR A 49 -3.71 -4.52 -14.28
C TYR A 49 -4.95 -4.60 -15.17
N ALA A 50 -4.88 -4.03 -16.39
CA ALA A 50 -5.99 -4.05 -17.32
C ALA A 50 -6.46 -5.48 -17.64
N LYS A 51 -5.52 -6.39 -17.87
CA LYS A 51 -5.77 -7.81 -18.18
C LYS A 51 -6.18 -8.65 -16.97
N ALA A 52 -5.77 -8.28 -15.76
CA ALA A 52 -6.06 -9.08 -14.57
C ALA A 52 -7.54 -9.02 -14.20
N GLU A 53 -8.19 -10.17 -14.05
CA GLU A 53 -9.56 -10.27 -13.53
C GLU A 53 -9.59 -10.38 -12.01
N THR A 54 -8.54 -10.96 -11.42
CA THR A 54 -8.35 -11.14 -9.98
C THR A 54 -7.02 -10.55 -9.56
N ILE A 55 -7.03 -9.73 -8.50
CA ILE A 55 -5.85 -9.01 -8.00
C ILE A 55 -5.69 -9.26 -6.50
N PHE A 56 -4.47 -9.62 -6.10
CA PHE A 56 -4.08 -9.71 -4.70
C PHE A 56 -3.61 -8.35 -4.16
N THR A 57 -4.02 -7.98 -2.95
CA THR A 57 -3.58 -6.75 -2.28
C THR A 57 -3.32 -6.96 -0.79
N ASN A 58 -2.47 -6.11 -0.21
CA ASN A 58 -2.29 -6.06 1.24
C ASN A 58 -3.35 -5.15 1.88
N PRO A 59 -3.69 -5.35 3.17
CA PRO A 59 -4.68 -4.55 3.88
C PRO A 59 -4.20 -3.14 4.27
N ASP A 60 -2.89 -2.88 4.18
CA ASP A 60 -2.27 -1.64 4.65
C ASP A 60 -2.89 -0.38 4.03
N SER A 61 -2.90 0.70 4.81
CA SER A 61 -3.46 2.00 4.44
C SER A 61 -3.00 2.58 3.10
N PRO A 62 -1.71 2.55 2.70
CA PRO A 62 -1.30 3.08 1.39
C PRO A 62 -1.91 2.34 0.20
N GLN A 63 -2.36 1.09 0.36
CA GLN A 63 -2.99 0.33 -0.72
C GLN A 63 -4.51 0.49 -0.75
N ARG A 64 -5.10 1.21 0.21
CA ARG A 64 -6.55 1.45 0.22
C ARG A 64 -7.06 2.06 -1.10
N PRO A 65 -6.44 3.10 -1.68
CA PRO A 65 -6.91 3.66 -2.95
C PRO A 65 -6.89 2.63 -4.09
N LEU A 66 -5.87 1.75 -4.12
CA LEU A 66 -5.80 0.68 -5.12
C LEU A 66 -6.93 -0.32 -4.94
N ARG A 67 -7.22 -0.75 -3.71
CA ARG A 67 -8.37 -1.64 -3.44
C ARG A 67 -9.69 -1.01 -3.88
N GLU A 68 -9.89 0.29 -3.61
CA GLU A 68 -11.07 1.01 -4.08
C GLU A 68 -11.16 1.04 -5.62
N LEU A 69 -10.05 1.26 -6.32
CA LEU A 69 -10.01 1.24 -7.79
C LEU A 69 -10.32 -0.15 -8.36
N ILE A 70 -9.76 -1.21 -7.78
CA ILE A 70 -10.00 -2.58 -8.25
C ILE A 70 -11.49 -2.94 -8.13
N LEU A 71 -12.14 -2.59 -7.00
CA LEU A 71 -13.58 -2.80 -6.82
C LEU A 71 -14.40 -1.98 -7.83
N ARG A 72 -14.03 -0.72 -8.07
CA ARG A 72 -14.73 0.14 -9.05
C ARG A 72 -14.61 -0.36 -10.48
N ASP A 73 -13.50 -1.03 -10.80
CA ASP A 73 -13.26 -1.63 -12.11
C ASP A 73 -13.92 -3.00 -12.28
N GLY A 74 -14.72 -3.45 -11.29
CA GLY A 74 -15.46 -4.71 -11.35
C GLY A 74 -14.58 -5.96 -11.27
N LYS A 75 -13.36 -5.83 -10.75
CA LYS A 75 -12.39 -6.93 -10.64
C LYS A 75 -12.49 -7.60 -9.26
N THR A 76 -12.10 -8.87 -9.18
CA THR A 76 -12.07 -9.63 -7.92
C THR A 76 -10.83 -9.25 -7.11
N ILE A 77 -11.02 -8.97 -5.82
CA ILE A 77 -9.91 -8.73 -4.88
C ILE A 77 -9.72 -9.94 -3.98
N VAL A 78 -8.47 -10.40 -3.91
CA VAL A 78 -8.01 -11.26 -2.81
C VAL A 78 -7.16 -10.39 -1.89
N MET A 79 -7.44 -10.39 -0.59
CA MET A 79 -6.69 -9.60 0.37
C MET A 79 -6.11 -10.51 1.43
N ALA A 80 -4.85 -10.27 1.82
CA ALA A 80 -4.30 -10.94 2.99
C ALA A 80 -5.12 -10.61 4.24
N THR A 81 -5.48 -11.63 5.02
CA THR A 81 -6.08 -11.44 6.35
C THR A 81 -4.95 -11.28 7.37
N PRO A 82 -4.70 -10.07 7.89
CA PRO A 82 -3.61 -9.86 8.83
C PRO A 82 -3.94 -10.56 10.15
N ARG A 83 -2.93 -11.21 10.74
CA ARG A 83 -3.05 -11.92 12.03
C ARG A 83 -4.06 -13.08 12.00
N LEU A 84 -4.14 -13.80 10.88
CA LEU A 84 -4.73 -15.15 10.84
C LEU A 84 -4.07 -15.99 11.94
N ARG A 85 -4.85 -16.34 12.96
CA ARG A 85 -4.41 -17.24 14.03
C ARG A 85 -4.70 -18.70 13.66
N GLU A 86 -5.81 -18.94 12.98
CA GLU A 86 -6.24 -20.24 12.43
C GLU A 86 -7.07 -19.99 11.17
N GLY A 87 -7.09 -20.96 10.25
CA GLY A 87 -7.81 -20.91 8.96
C GLY A 87 -8.33 -22.27 8.56
#